data_AF-A0AAJ0C3F3-F1
#
_entry.id   AF-A0AAJ0C3F3-F1
#
_cell.length_a   1.000
_cell.length_b   1.000
_cell.length_c   1.000
_cell.angle_alpha   90.00
_cell.angle_beta   90.00
_cell.angle_gamma   90.00
#
_symmetry.space_group_name_H-M   'P 1'
#
loop_
_entity.id
_entity.type
_entity.pdbx_description
1 polymer ?
#
loop_
_entity_poly.entity_id
_entity_poly.type
_entity_poly.pdbx_seq_one_letter_code
_entity_poly.pdbx_strand_id
1 'polypeptide(L)'
;MLQPRLRPLARSSVSFCRSSVVLRLTRSYATPTQSSNRETSSSQGAVSSSFAVPTPPTRSEKESALMRTYKPRTPGVRHLKRPINDHLWKGRPYLPLTFPKKGQSKGGRNNTGVITVRHRGGGVKRRIRTVDFKRWAPGPHLVERIEHDPGRSAHIALLTDQATGKKSYIVAADGMRAGDVVQSYRSGIPQDLLDSMGGVIDPGILAAKTAWRGNCLPMHMIPVGTTVYNVGSRPDGGAVFCRSAGTHAVVVSKEEETREDGTKVMTGKYVNVRLQSGEVRKVSKDACATIGVASNTLHHYRQLGKAGRSRWLNIRPTVRGVAMNAFEHPHGGGRGKSKGNRHPVSPWGQLAKGGFKTRRTHNVNKWVVVPRVRNMGRQRGKASKKSKE
;
A
#
# COMPACT_ATOMS: atom_id res chain seq x y z
N MET A 1 -55.96 38.78 -13.99
CA MET A 1 -55.32 39.63 -12.96
C MET A 1 -53.80 39.35 -13.03
N LEU A 2 -52.95 39.90 -13.91
CA LEU A 2 -52.68 41.30 -14.30
C LEU A 2 -52.73 42.20 -13.05
N GLN A 3 -51.67 42.79 -12.47
CA GLN A 3 -50.37 43.35 -12.90
C GLN A 3 -49.64 43.80 -11.58
N PRO A 4 -48.54 44.60 -11.53
CA PRO A 4 -47.36 44.73 -12.40
C PRO A 4 -46.01 44.80 -11.64
N ARG A 5 -44.94 44.82 -12.45
CA ARG A 5 -43.53 45.12 -12.12
C ARG A 5 -43.30 46.59 -11.79
N LEU A 6 -42.38 46.91 -10.88
CA LEU A 6 -41.70 48.22 -10.82
C LEU A 6 -40.20 48.11 -10.47
N ARG A 7 -39.39 48.52 -11.44
CA ARG A 7 -38.06 49.20 -11.39
C ARG A 7 -38.11 50.18 -12.58
N PRO A 8 -37.33 51.28 -12.67
CA PRO A 8 -36.00 51.52 -12.06
C PRO A 8 -35.82 52.96 -11.53
N LEU A 9 -34.62 53.30 -11.05
CA LEU A 9 -33.92 54.54 -11.44
C LEU A 9 -32.45 54.48 -11.00
N ALA A 10 -31.58 54.79 -11.94
CA ALA A 10 -30.14 54.95 -11.78
C ALA A 10 -29.83 56.38 -11.31
N ARG A 11 -28.76 56.54 -10.52
CA ARG A 11 -27.92 57.74 -10.52
C ARG A 11 -26.48 57.35 -10.17
N SER A 12 -25.59 58.12 -10.79
CA SER A 12 -24.20 57.88 -11.12
C SER A 12 -23.21 58.36 -10.04
N SER A 13 -21.96 57.92 -10.24
CA SER A 13 -20.67 58.51 -9.81
C SER A 13 -20.39 58.61 -8.31
N VAL A 14 -19.33 57.94 -7.83
CA VAL A 14 -17.98 58.53 -7.65
C VAL A 14 -16.97 57.39 -7.44
N SER A 15 -15.83 57.50 -8.10
CA SER A 15 -14.67 56.62 -7.99
C SER A 15 -14.00 56.73 -6.62
N PHE A 16 -13.68 55.60 -6.00
CA PHE A 16 -12.52 55.51 -5.12
C PHE A 16 -11.76 54.21 -5.39
N CYS A 17 -10.61 54.37 -6.05
CA CYS A 17 -9.56 53.36 -6.07
C CYS A 17 -9.20 52.98 -4.64
N ARG A 18 -9.51 51.75 -4.25
CA ARG A 18 -8.83 51.06 -3.15
C ARG A 18 -8.31 49.75 -3.69
N SER A 19 -7.00 49.74 -3.96
CA SER A 19 -6.22 48.52 -4.15
C SER A 19 -6.29 47.73 -2.83
N SER A 20 -7.28 46.86 -2.71
CA SER A 20 -7.30 45.86 -1.64
C SER A 20 -6.48 44.68 -2.14
N VAL A 21 -5.22 44.61 -1.70
CA VAL A 21 -4.46 43.37 -1.71
C VAL A 21 -5.26 42.37 -0.89
N VAL A 22 -6.01 41.49 -1.57
CA VAL A 22 -6.68 40.36 -0.94
C VAL A 22 -5.59 39.36 -0.57
N LEU A 23 -4.94 39.60 0.57
CA LEU A 23 -4.23 38.58 1.30
C LEU A 23 -5.26 37.51 1.67
N ARG A 24 -5.38 36.50 0.81
CA ARG A 24 -6.04 35.24 1.15
C ARG A 24 -5.20 34.61 2.26
N LEU A 25 -5.49 35.01 3.50
CA LEU A 25 -5.12 34.27 4.70
C LEU A 25 -5.78 32.90 4.59
N THR A 26 -5.06 31.97 3.96
CA THR A 26 -5.42 30.56 3.97
C THR A 26 -5.24 30.09 5.40
N ARG A 27 -6.33 30.12 6.17
CA ARG A 27 -6.32 29.62 7.54
C ARG A 27 -6.06 28.11 7.47
N SER A 28 -4.81 27.71 7.65
CA SER A 28 -4.43 26.31 7.71
C SER A 28 -5.02 25.70 8.99
N TYR A 29 -6.08 24.91 8.86
CA TYR A 29 -6.74 24.24 9.99
C TYR A 29 -6.02 22.95 10.44
N ALA A 30 -4.80 22.71 9.99
CA ALA A 30 -4.08 21.48 10.26
C ALA A 30 -2.64 21.77 10.66
N THR A 31 -2.20 21.09 11.71
CA THR A 31 -0.82 21.11 12.17
C THR A 31 -0.15 19.79 11.79
N PRO A 32 1.04 19.81 11.15
CA PRO A 32 1.86 18.60 11.05
C PRO A 32 2.27 18.20 12.47
N THR A 33 1.99 16.95 12.85
CA THR A 33 2.39 16.44 14.17
C THR A 33 3.66 15.61 13.99
N GLN A 34 4.78 16.08 14.53
CA GLN A 34 5.99 15.27 14.66
C GLN A 34 5.82 14.34 15.87
N SER A 35 6.02 13.04 15.69
CA SER A 35 6.03 12.11 16.83
C SER A 35 7.38 12.19 17.53
N SER A 36 7.43 12.81 18.71
CA SER A 36 8.62 12.82 19.57
C SER A 36 8.82 11.44 20.20
N ASN A 37 9.81 10.68 19.75
CA ASN A 37 10.40 9.66 20.60
C ASN A 37 11.33 10.38 21.59
N ARG A 38 11.05 10.28 22.89
CA ARG A 38 11.99 10.69 23.94
C ARG A 38 13.13 9.67 23.97
N GLU A 39 14.29 10.08 23.50
CA GLU A 39 15.56 9.41 23.77
C GLU A 39 16.22 10.18 24.92
N THR A 40 16.45 9.49 26.03
CA THR A 40 17.27 9.96 27.15
C THR A 40 18.72 9.98 26.71
N SER A 41 19.30 11.18 26.61
CA SER A 41 20.73 11.38 26.37
C SER A 41 21.50 11.25 27.69
N SER A 42 22.34 10.23 27.79
CA SER A 42 23.46 10.20 28.74
C SER A 42 24.71 10.68 28.03
N SER A 43 25.23 11.81 28.49
CA SER A 43 26.50 12.43 28.08
C SER A 43 27.69 11.67 28.67
N GLN A 44 28.65 11.21 27.86
CA GLN A 44 30.08 11.13 28.24
C GLN A 44 31.00 11.16 27.00
N GLY A 45 32.02 12.02 27.08
CA GLY A 45 33.40 11.71 26.67
C GLY A 45 33.81 11.88 25.20
N ALA A 46 34.46 13.00 24.90
CA ALA A 46 35.24 13.20 23.68
C ALA A 46 36.62 12.53 23.79
N VAL A 47 37.05 11.81 22.75
CA VAL A 47 38.47 11.59 22.43
C VAL A 47 38.63 11.66 20.91
N SER A 48 39.63 12.43 20.48
CA SER A 48 40.00 12.73 19.10
C SER A 48 40.83 11.62 18.47
N SER A 49 40.51 11.23 17.23
CA SER A 49 41.48 10.69 16.29
C SER A 49 41.06 10.98 14.84
N SER A 50 42.04 11.45 14.09
CA SER A 50 41.96 12.02 12.75
C SER A 50 42.05 10.94 11.68
N PHE A 51 40.92 10.55 11.10
CA PHE A 51 40.82 9.96 9.75
C PHE A 51 39.42 10.27 9.19
N ALA A 52 39.35 11.27 8.32
CA ALA A 52 38.08 11.71 7.72
C ALA A 52 37.69 10.77 6.56
N VAL A 53 36.90 9.74 6.88
CA VAL A 53 36.09 9.02 5.89
C VAL A 53 35.05 9.98 5.33
N PRO A 54 34.80 10.04 4.00
CA PRO A 54 33.72 10.86 3.47
C PRO A 54 32.41 10.39 4.11
N THR A 55 31.83 11.28 4.91
CA THR A 55 30.59 11.02 5.62
C THR A 55 29.50 10.72 4.58
N PRO A 56 28.74 9.62 4.71
CA PRO A 56 27.57 9.41 3.87
C PRO A 56 26.67 10.64 4.04
N PRO A 57 26.01 11.12 2.96
CA PRO A 57 25.23 12.35 3.02
C PRO A 57 24.33 12.29 4.24
N THR A 58 24.56 13.21 5.17
CA THR A 58 23.82 13.31 6.42
C THR A 58 22.37 13.47 6.03
N ARG A 59 21.61 12.38 6.17
CA ARG A 59 20.19 12.30 5.91
C ARG A 59 19.54 13.44 6.68
N SER A 60 19.16 14.50 5.97
CA SER A 60 18.53 15.68 6.53
C SER A 60 17.48 15.26 7.55
N GLU A 61 17.66 15.77 8.76
CA GLU A 61 16.88 15.61 9.98
C GLU A 61 15.48 14.99 9.79
N LYS A 62 15.32 13.78 10.35
CA LYS A 62 14.06 13.21 10.86
C LYS A 62 12.77 13.74 10.19
N GLU A 63 12.43 13.23 8.99
CA GLU A 63 11.03 13.08 8.58
C GLU A 63 10.34 12.07 9.53
N SER A 64 10.05 12.51 10.76
CA SER A 64 9.10 11.83 11.63
C SER A 64 7.80 11.65 10.85
N ALA A 65 7.15 10.48 10.96
CA ALA A 65 5.97 10.14 10.20
C ALA A 65 4.92 11.27 10.25
N LEU A 66 4.87 12.09 9.19
CA LEU A 66 4.06 13.31 9.15
C LEU A 66 2.58 12.94 9.07
N MET A 67 1.94 12.87 10.23
CA MET A 67 0.51 12.63 10.36
C MET A 67 -0.20 13.97 10.58
N ARG A 68 -1.26 14.17 9.80
CA ARG A 68 -2.16 15.32 9.92
C ARG A 68 -3.17 15.08 11.02
N THR A 69 -3.11 15.92 12.05
CA THR A 69 -4.14 16.05 13.09
C THR A 69 -4.91 17.35 12.86
N TYR A 70 -6.02 17.53 13.59
CA TYR A 70 -6.94 18.66 13.43
C TYR A 70 -7.30 19.20 14.81
N LYS A 71 -7.57 20.51 14.90
CA LYS A 71 -8.08 21.11 16.13
C LYS A 71 -9.34 20.34 16.58
N PRO A 72 -9.40 19.82 17.82
CA PRO A 72 -10.48 18.94 18.28
C PRO A 72 -11.75 19.74 18.62
N ARG A 73 -12.32 20.44 17.64
CA ARG A 73 -13.56 21.24 17.80
C ARG A 73 -14.80 20.38 18.01
N THR A 74 -14.78 19.13 17.54
CA THR A 74 -15.86 18.16 17.73
C THR A 74 -15.29 16.83 18.23
N PRO A 75 -16.05 16.05 19.01
CA PRO A 75 -15.57 14.78 19.55
C PRO A 75 -15.15 13.80 18.45
N GLY A 76 -15.84 13.80 17.31
CA GLY A 76 -15.51 12.93 16.17
C GLY A 76 -14.23 13.30 15.40
N VAL A 77 -13.70 14.51 15.58
CA VAL A 77 -12.46 14.98 14.95
C VAL A 77 -11.25 14.80 15.87
N ARG A 78 -11.45 14.70 17.19
CA ARG A 78 -10.38 14.56 18.19
C ARG A 78 -9.38 13.44 17.86
N HIS A 79 -9.87 12.28 17.43
CA HIS A 79 -9.04 11.11 17.11
C HIS A 79 -8.81 10.90 15.62
N LEU A 80 -9.04 11.92 14.80
CA LEU A 80 -8.82 11.83 13.38
C LEU A 80 -7.35 12.06 13.05
N LYS A 81 -6.70 11.02 12.48
CA LYS A 81 -5.32 11.09 11.96
C LYS A 81 -5.26 10.65 10.51
N ARG A 82 -4.57 11.40 9.66
CA ARG A 82 -4.34 11.06 8.24
C ARG A 82 -2.85 11.16 7.89
N PRO A 83 -2.30 10.27 7.06
CA PRO A 83 -0.96 10.48 6.53
C PRO A 83 -0.94 11.68 5.58
N ILE A 84 0.08 12.54 5.70
CA ILE A 84 0.29 13.69 4.81
C ILE A 84 0.82 13.16 3.47
N ASN A 85 0.14 13.48 2.37
CA ASN A 85 0.49 13.05 1.02
C ASN A 85 0.16 14.20 0.05
N ASP A 86 0.88 15.31 0.19
CA ASP A 86 0.54 16.54 -0.54
C ASP A 86 0.99 16.53 -2.01
N HIS A 87 1.90 15.61 -2.37
CA HIS A 87 2.34 15.34 -3.74
C HIS A 87 1.27 14.61 -4.59
N LEU A 88 0.15 14.19 -4.00
CA LEU A 88 -0.91 13.51 -4.73
C LEU A 88 -1.66 14.47 -5.65
N TRP A 89 -1.98 13.99 -6.84
CA TRP A 89 -2.85 14.66 -7.79
C TRP A 89 -4.21 14.99 -7.18
N LYS A 90 -4.63 16.25 -7.33
CA LYS A 90 -5.89 16.77 -6.77
C LYS A 90 -7.09 16.62 -7.72
N GLY A 91 -6.84 16.33 -9.00
CA GLY A 91 -7.86 16.25 -10.04
C GLY A 91 -8.56 14.89 -10.14
N ARG A 92 -9.28 14.69 -11.24
CA ARG A 92 -9.97 13.42 -11.57
C ARG A 92 -8.96 12.41 -12.15
N PRO A 93 -9.25 11.09 -12.04
CA PRO A 93 -8.45 10.06 -12.71
C PRO A 93 -8.65 10.12 -14.23
N TYR A 94 -7.75 9.48 -14.96
CA TYR A 94 -7.87 9.26 -16.40
C TYR A 94 -9.09 8.39 -16.71
N LEU A 95 -10.15 9.01 -17.24
CA LEU A 95 -11.47 8.39 -17.37
C LEU A 95 -11.49 7.11 -18.21
N PRO A 96 -10.76 7.00 -19.35
CA PRO A 96 -10.76 5.78 -20.16
C PRO A 96 -10.27 4.52 -19.41
N LEU A 97 -9.35 4.69 -18.45
CA LEU A 97 -8.85 3.58 -17.62
C LEU A 97 -9.70 3.33 -16.37
N THR A 98 -10.96 3.76 -16.38
CA THR A 98 -11.87 3.59 -15.24
C THR A 98 -13.26 3.17 -15.65
N PHE A 99 -13.87 2.31 -14.83
CA PHE A 99 -15.25 1.87 -14.99
C PHE A 99 -16.00 1.90 -13.64
N PRO A 100 -17.34 2.02 -13.60
CA PRO A 100 -18.06 2.20 -12.34
C PRO A 100 -18.06 0.95 -11.45
N LYS A 101 -17.83 1.10 -10.13
CA LYS A 101 -18.08 0.04 -9.15
C LYS A 101 -19.54 0.12 -8.69
N LYS A 102 -20.42 -0.61 -9.39
CA LYS A 102 -21.88 -0.62 -9.16
C LYS A 102 -22.42 -2.02 -8.82
N GLY A 103 -23.73 -2.09 -8.60
CA GLY A 103 -24.48 -3.33 -8.38
C GLY A 103 -24.56 -3.82 -6.94
N GLN A 104 -25.36 -4.86 -6.74
CA GLN A 104 -25.64 -5.47 -5.43
C GLN A 104 -24.39 -6.09 -4.77
N SER A 105 -23.36 -6.43 -5.56
CA SER A 105 -22.07 -6.90 -5.06
C SER A 105 -21.38 -5.90 -4.11
N LYS A 106 -21.64 -4.59 -4.27
CA LYS A 106 -21.16 -3.56 -3.34
C LYS A 106 -21.80 -3.71 -1.94
N GLY A 107 -23.00 -4.26 -1.86
CA GLY A 107 -23.70 -4.59 -0.61
C GLY A 107 -23.31 -5.93 0.01
N GLY A 108 -22.38 -6.69 -0.60
CA GLY A 108 -21.98 -8.01 -0.10
C GLY A 108 -22.94 -9.15 -0.48
N ARG A 109 -23.75 -8.94 -1.53
CA ARG A 109 -24.63 -9.98 -2.09
C ARG A 109 -23.95 -10.75 -3.23
N ASN A 110 -24.29 -12.02 -3.38
CA ASN A 110 -23.94 -12.84 -4.54
C ASN A 110 -24.98 -12.66 -5.67
N ASN A 111 -24.91 -13.51 -6.70
CA ASN A 111 -25.86 -13.55 -7.82
C ASN A 111 -27.30 -13.90 -7.41
N THR A 112 -27.51 -14.68 -6.35
CA THR A 112 -28.86 -14.99 -5.83
C THR A 112 -29.49 -13.85 -5.03
N GLY A 113 -28.78 -12.75 -4.81
CA GLY A 113 -29.26 -11.61 -4.01
C GLY A 113 -29.15 -11.80 -2.49
N VAL A 114 -28.62 -12.94 -2.03
CA VAL A 114 -28.41 -13.24 -0.61
C VAL A 114 -27.10 -12.60 -0.12
N ILE A 115 -27.08 -12.14 1.13
CA ILE A 115 -25.86 -11.58 1.75
C ILE A 115 -24.89 -12.73 2.07
N THR A 116 -23.82 -12.83 1.30
CA THR A 116 -22.72 -13.78 1.55
C THR A 116 -21.55 -13.14 2.29
N VAL A 117 -21.36 -11.82 2.11
CA VAL A 117 -20.33 -11.04 2.82
C VAL A 117 -20.99 -10.03 3.73
N ARG A 118 -20.99 -10.32 5.03
CA ARG A 118 -21.53 -9.42 6.07
C ARG A 118 -20.77 -8.10 6.13
N HIS A 119 -21.41 -7.10 6.72
CA HIS A 119 -20.84 -5.77 7.03
C HIS A 119 -20.47 -4.90 5.82
N ARG A 120 -21.04 -5.15 4.63
CA ARG A 120 -20.82 -4.35 3.42
C ARG A 120 -22.08 -3.59 3.00
N GLY A 121 -21.91 -2.37 2.46
CA GLY A 121 -23.00 -1.56 1.91
C GLY A 121 -22.98 -0.10 2.34
N GLY A 122 -23.67 0.76 1.58
CA GLY A 122 -23.88 2.17 1.92
C GLY A 122 -22.67 3.12 1.80
N GLY A 123 -21.55 2.67 1.22
CA GLY A 123 -20.38 3.55 1.02
C GLY A 123 -20.51 4.52 -0.16
N VAL A 124 -19.55 5.43 -0.29
CA VAL A 124 -19.49 6.41 -1.39
C VAL A 124 -19.39 5.71 -2.76
N LYS A 125 -19.96 6.34 -3.81
CA LYS A 125 -19.83 5.87 -5.21
C LYS A 125 -18.36 5.87 -5.63
N ARG A 126 -17.92 4.82 -6.32
CA ARG A 126 -16.52 4.64 -6.74
C ARG A 126 -16.43 4.23 -8.19
N ARG A 127 -15.26 4.46 -8.79
CA ARG A 127 -14.83 3.89 -10.06
C ARG A 127 -13.69 2.92 -9.79
N ILE A 128 -13.64 1.81 -10.49
CA ILE A 128 -12.48 0.91 -10.49
C ILE A 128 -11.46 1.49 -11.45
N ARG A 129 -10.18 1.44 -11.05
CA ARG A 129 -9.05 1.82 -11.90
C ARG A 129 -8.45 0.54 -12.46
N THR A 130 -8.38 0.44 -13.78
CA THR A 130 -7.72 -0.67 -14.47
C THR A 130 -6.21 -0.49 -14.32
N VAL A 131 -5.62 -1.18 -13.36
CA VAL A 131 -4.18 -1.15 -13.07
C VAL A 131 -3.52 -2.32 -13.76
N ASP A 132 -2.41 -2.03 -14.44
CA ASP A 132 -1.56 -3.04 -15.05
C ASP A 132 -0.69 -3.70 -13.97
N PHE A 133 -1.02 -4.96 -13.68
CA PHE A 133 -0.23 -5.83 -12.81
C PHE A 133 0.70 -6.76 -13.60
N LYS A 134 0.63 -6.76 -14.94
CA LYS A 134 1.46 -7.63 -15.79
C LYS A 134 2.72 -6.89 -16.26
N ARG A 135 2.61 -5.64 -16.70
CA ARG A 135 3.74 -4.82 -17.19
C ARG A 135 4.51 -5.49 -18.34
N TRP A 136 3.80 -5.87 -19.40
CA TRP A 136 4.39 -6.45 -20.62
C TRP A 136 4.92 -5.40 -21.61
N ALA A 137 4.43 -4.16 -21.54
CA ALA A 137 4.93 -3.09 -22.40
C ALA A 137 6.42 -2.81 -22.06
N PRO A 138 7.35 -3.01 -23.01
CA PRO A 138 8.76 -2.68 -22.80
C PRO A 138 8.98 -1.16 -22.92
N GLY A 139 10.21 -0.72 -22.70
CA GLY A 139 10.61 0.67 -22.92
C GLY A 139 10.35 1.62 -21.75
N PRO A 140 10.89 2.84 -21.83
CA PRO A 140 10.78 3.85 -20.78
C PRO A 140 9.36 4.43 -20.72
N HIS A 141 8.81 4.47 -19.52
CA HIS A 141 7.51 5.06 -19.23
C HIS A 141 7.69 6.24 -18.26
N LEU A 142 7.20 7.41 -18.64
CA LEU A 142 7.22 8.60 -17.80
C LEU A 142 6.08 8.55 -16.78
N VAL A 143 6.40 8.78 -15.50
CA VAL A 143 5.39 8.96 -14.45
C VAL A 143 4.80 10.37 -14.56
N GLU A 144 3.60 10.50 -15.13
CA GLU A 144 2.93 11.81 -15.25
C GLU A 144 2.54 12.36 -13.88
N ARG A 145 1.93 11.50 -13.05
CA ARG A 145 1.37 11.90 -11.75
C ARG A 145 1.04 10.70 -10.88
N ILE A 146 0.96 10.96 -9.58
CA ILE A 146 0.55 9.98 -8.57
C ILE A 146 -0.84 10.33 -8.05
N GLU A 147 -1.74 9.36 -8.10
CA GLU A 147 -3.15 9.54 -7.76
C GLU A 147 -3.56 8.69 -6.55
N HIS A 148 -4.54 9.21 -5.80
CA HIS A 148 -5.24 8.44 -4.79
C HIS A 148 -6.25 7.48 -5.44
N ASP A 149 -6.19 6.19 -5.12
CA ASP A 149 -7.25 5.24 -5.48
C ASP A 149 -8.11 4.83 -4.27
N PRO A 150 -9.44 5.11 -4.29
CA PRO A 150 -10.35 4.68 -3.23
C PRO A 150 -10.59 3.16 -3.20
N GLY A 151 -10.17 2.41 -4.23
CA GLY A 151 -10.31 0.95 -4.33
C GLY A 151 -9.20 0.15 -3.63
N ARG A 152 -8.11 0.80 -3.21
CA ARG A 152 -6.92 0.15 -2.63
C ARG A 152 -6.28 1.00 -1.52
N SER A 153 -5.27 0.45 -0.85
CA SER A 153 -4.52 1.14 0.20
C SER A 153 -3.33 1.94 -0.34
N ALA A 154 -2.57 1.37 -1.28
CA ALA A 154 -1.42 2.02 -1.94
C ALA A 154 -1.87 3.11 -2.93
N HIS A 155 -0.97 4.00 -3.30
CA HIS A 155 -1.22 4.96 -4.37
C HIS A 155 -0.98 4.33 -5.74
N ILE A 156 -1.43 5.00 -6.80
CA ILE A 156 -1.13 4.60 -8.19
C ILE A 156 -0.41 5.70 -8.93
N ALA A 157 0.46 5.30 -9.84
CA ALA A 157 1.09 6.18 -10.79
C ALA A 157 0.39 6.03 -12.14
N LEU A 158 0.05 7.16 -12.77
CA LEU A 158 -0.30 7.20 -14.19
C LEU A 158 1.00 7.32 -14.98
N LEU A 159 1.23 6.33 -15.83
CA LEU A 159 2.36 6.28 -16.73
C LEU A 159 1.95 6.69 -18.14
N THR A 160 2.89 7.26 -18.87
CA THR A 160 2.82 7.45 -20.31
C THR A 160 4.04 6.80 -20.94
N ASP A 161 3.79 5.85 -21.83
CA ASP A 161 4.82 5.24 -22.65
C ASP A 161 5.43 6.31 -23.58
N GLN A 162 6.75 6.47 -23.56
CA GLN A 162 7.44 7.48 -24.37
C GLN A 162 7.43 7.15 -25.86
N ALA A 163 7.37 5.86 -26.22
CA ALA A 163 7.37 5.44 -27.61
C ALA A 163 5.97 5.53 -28.24
N THR A 164 4.94 5.04 -27.53
CA THR A 164 3.58 4.94 -28.08
C THR A 164 2.61 6.02 -27.60
N GLY A 165 2.97 6.77 -26.55
CA GLY A 165 2.06 7.73 -25.88
C GLY A 165 0.92 7.06 -25.11
N LYS A 166 0.85 5.73 -25.06
CA LYS A 166 -0.22 5.00 -24.36
C LYS A 166 -0.10 5.20 -22.86
N LYS A 167 -1.24 5.44 -22.21
CA LYS A 167 -1.31 5.63 -20.76
C LYS A 167 -1.69 4.34 -20.04
N SER A 168 -1.07 4.08 -18.90
CA SER A 168 -1.38 2.94 -18.06
C SER A 168 -1.29 3.29 -16.57
N TYR A 169 -2.05 2.62 -15.72
CA TYR A 169 -1.89 2.78 -14.27
C TYR A 169 -1.05 1.65 -13.71
N ILE A 170 -0.09 1.96 -12.84
CA ILE A 170 0.63 0.98 -12.02
C ILE A 170 0.46 1.30 -10.53
N VAL A 171 0.76 0.36 -9.65
CA VAL A 171 0.92 0.66 -8.22
C VAL A 171 2.19 1.50 -8.05
N ALA A 172 2.09 2.63 -7.36
CA ALA A 172 3.24 3.49 -7.14
C ALA A 172 4.19 2.88 -6.09
N ALA A 173 5.49 2.99 -6.34
CA ALA A 173 6.52 2.67 -5.34
C ALA A 173 6.59 3.76 -4.27
N ASP A 174 7.12 3.43 -3.11
CA ASP A 174 7.52 4.42 -2.12
C ASP A 174 8.64 5.30 -2.68
N GLY A 175 8.56 6.60 -2.43
CA GLY A 175 9.49 7.59 -3.00
C GLY A 175 9.31 7.93 -4.48
N MET A 176 8.49 7.20 -5.25
CA MET A 176 8.18 7.56 -6.65
C MET A 176 7.52 8.94 -6.72
N ARG A 177 7.86 9.77 -7.73
CA ARG A 177 7.27 11.10 -7.97
C ARG A 177 6.94 11.30 -9.44
N ALA A 178 6.18 12.37 -9.73
CA ALA A 178 5.95 12.80 -11.10
C ALA A 178 7.28 13.23 -11.73
N GLY A 179 7.52 12.85 -12.98
CA GLY A 179 8.79 13.07 -13.70
C GLY A 179 9.74 11.88 -13.65
N ASP A 180 9.57 10.93 -12.72
CA ASP A 180 10.38 9.70 -12.69
C ASP A 180 10.13 8.89 -13.97
N VAL A 181 11.18 8.25 -14.50
CA VAL A 181 11.08 7.30 -15.62
C VAL A 181 11.21 5.89 -15.07
N VAL A 182 10.27 5.01 -15.44
CA VAL A 182 10.27 3.61 -15.05
C VAL A 182 10.18 2.71 -16.28
N GLN A 183 10.80 1.53 -16.20
CA GLN A 183 10.83 0.58 -17.30
C GLN A 183 10.37 -0.80 -16.85
N SER A 184 9.89 -1.61 -17.80
CA SER A 184 9.65 -3.03 -17.61
C SER A 184 10.61 -3.84 -18.48
N TYR A 185 11.38 -4.71 -17.84
CA TYR A 185 12.30 -5.66 -18.48
C TYR A 185 11.71 -7.07 -18.55
N ARG A 186 10.38 -7.18 -18.45
CA ARG A 186 9.68 -8.47 -18.44
C ARG A 186 9.71 -9.16 -19.81
N SER A 187 9.60 -8.40 -20.89
CA SER A 187 9.57 -8.92 -22.26
C SER A 187 10.97 -9.18 -22.83
N GLY A 188 12.02 -8.81 -22.09
CA GLY A 188 13.41 -8.90 -22.53
C GLY A 188 14.22 -7.66 -22.14
N ILE A 189 15.52 -7.78 -22.31
CA ILE A 189 16.49 -6.69 -22.16
C ILE A 189 16.58 -5.98 -23.52
N PRO A 190 16.50 -4.63 -23.59
CA PRO A 190 16.64 -3.91 -24.85
C PRO A 190 18.05 -4.07 -25.42
N GLN A 191 18.17 -4.06 -26.75
CA GLN A 191 19.45 -4.28 -27.45
C GLN A 191 20.52 -3.26 -27.02
N ASP A 192 20.17 -1.98 -26.92
CA ASP A 192 21.09 -0.92 -26.47
C ASP A 192 21.75 -1.23 -25.13
N LEU A 193 21.00 -1.87 -24.22
CA LEU A 193 21.51 -2.28 -22.92
C LEU A 193 22.43 -3.50 -23.03
N LEU A 194 22.10 -4.47 -23.90
CA LEU A 194 22.96 -5.62 -24.20
C LEU A 194 24.29 -5.19 -24.86
N ASP A 195 24.24 -4.27 -25.80
CA ASP A 195 25.42 -3.73 -26.50
C ASP A 195 26.34 -3.00 -25.52
N SER A 196 25.76 -2.24 -24.58
CA SER A 196 26.51 -1.59 -23.51
C SER A 196 27.21 -2.55 -22.52
N MET A 197 26.89 -3.85 -22.60
CA MET A 197 27.51 -4.92 -21.82
C MET A 197 28.45 -5.80 -22.67
N GLY A 198 28.65 -5.46 -23.96
CA GLY A 198 29.51 -6.25 -24.86
C GLY A 198 28.90 -7.59 -25.29
N GLY A 199 27.57 -7.71 -25.27
CA GLY A 199 26.85 -8.89 -25.78
C GLY A 199 26.70 -10.05 -24.78
N VAL A 200 27.33 -10.00 -23.61
CA VAL A 200 27.17 -11.01 -22.53
C VAL A 200 26.37 -10.42 -21.38
N ILE A 201 25.44 -11.21 -20.83
CA ILE A 201 24.63 -10.78 -19.68
C ILE A 201 25.46 -10.95 -18.40
N ASP A 202 26.05 -9.86 -17.91
CA ASP A 202 26.61 -9.79 -16.56
C ASP A 202 25.49 -9.46 -15.54
N PRO A 203 25.19 -10.34 -14.56
CA PRO A 203 24.20 -10.08 -13.52
C PRO A 203 24.49 -8.81 -12.70
N GLY A 204 25.77 -8.47 -12.49
CA GLY A 204 26.19 -7.31 -11.70
C GLY A 204 25.88 -5.99 -12.39
N ILE A 205 26.35 -5.84 -13.64
CA ILE A 205 26.10 -4.64 -14.45
C ILE A 205 24.60 -4.52 -14.78
N LEU A 206 23.93 -5.63 -15.10
CA LEU A 206 22.49 -5.64 -15.35
C LEU A 206 21.73 -5.13 -14.12
N ALA A 207 22.05 -5.64 -12.92
CA ALA A 207 21.44 -5.17 -11.69
C ALA A 207 21.70 -3.68 -11.46
N ALA A 208 22.92 -3.19 -11.64
CA ALA A 208 23.26 -1.78 -11.42
C ALA A 208 22.41 -0.83 -12.29
N LYS A 209 22.20 -1.19 -13.56
CA LYS A 209 21.45 -0.36 -14.53
C LYS A 209 19.93 -0.55 -14.43
N THR A 210 19.46 -1.75 -14.10
CA THR A 210 18.02 -2.08 -14.16
C THR A 210 17.33 -2.04 -12.80
N ALA A 211 18.07 -2.26 -11.70
CA ALA A 211 17.50 -2.50 -10.38
C ALA A 211 17.06 -1.22 -9.65
N TRP A 212 16.41 -0.30 -10.36
CA TRP A 212 15.91 0.95 -9.80
C TRP A 212 14.47 0.83 -9.31
N ARG A 213 14.13 1.67 -8.32
CA ARG A 213 12.79 1.71 -7.73
C ARG A 213 11.73 1.90 -8.82
N GLY A 214 10.65 1.13 -8.76
CA GLY A 214 9.57 1.23 -9.74
C GLY A 214 9.81 0.51 -11.07
N ASN A 215 11.02 0.02 -11.36
CA ASN A 215 11.24 -0.86 -12.50
C ASN A 215 10.67 -2.25 -12.22
N CYS A 216 10.14 -2.89 -13.26
CA CYS A 216 9.63 -4.26 -13.18
C CYS A 216 10.54 -5.21 -13.94
N LEU A 217 10.91 -6.31 -13.29
CA LEU A 217 11.83 -7.32 -13.82
C LEU A 217 11.29 -8.72 -13.50
N PRO A 218 11.70 -9.74 -14.25
CA PRO A 218 11.54 -11.13 -13.82
C PRO A 218 12.45 -11.43 -12.62
N MET A 219 12.03 -12.35 -11.75
CA MET A 219 12.72 -12.66 -10.50
C MET A 219 14.18 -13.10 -10.64
N HIS A 220 14.53 -13.75 -11.75
CA HIS A 220 15.90 -14.19 -12.00
C HIS A 220 16.88 -13.03 -12.18
N MET A 221 16.44 -11.88 -12.72
CA MET A 221 17.31 -10.71 -12.92
C MET A 221 17.55 -9.90 -11.65
N ILE A 222 16.67 -10.00 -10.65
CA ILE A 222 16.72 -9.16 -9.45
C ILE A 222 17.76 -9.71 -8.47
N PRO A 223 18.73 -8.94 -7.95
CA PRO A 223 19.74 -9.47 -7.05
C PRO A 223 19.12 -9.94 -5.71
N VAL A 224 19.76 -10.95 -5.10
CA VAL A 224 19.37 -11.47 -3.79
C VAL A 224 19.49 -10.36 -2.73
N GLY A 225 18.58 -10.35 -1.76
CA GLY A 225 18.48 -9.31 -0.72
C GLY A 225 17.68 -8.08 -1.12
N THR A 226 17.37 -7.90 -2.40
CA THR A 226 16.58 -6.75 -2.88
C THR A 226 15.15 -6.78 -2.36
N THR A 227 14.65 -5.59 -1.98
CA THR A 227 13.24 -5.40 -1.63
C THR A 227 12.39 -5.22 -2.88
N VAL A 228 11.33 -6.00 -3.00
CA VAL A 228 10.42 -6.00 -4.14
C VAL A 228 8.96 -5.98 -3.69
N TYR A 229 8.10 -5.36 -4.47
CA TYR A 229 6.65 -5.38 -4.29
C TYR A 229 5.98 -5.82 -5.60
N ASN A 230 4.67 -6.06 -5.58
CA ASN A 230 3.95 -6.61 -6.75
C ASN A 230 4.56 -7.91 -7.28
N VAL A 231 4.73 -8.90 -6.41
CA VAL A 231 5.33 -10.19 -6.79
C VAL A 231 4.30 -11.10 -7.46
N GLY A 232 4.62 -11.60 -8.65
CA GLY A 232 3.88 -12.63 -9.37
C GLY A 232 4.10 -14.02 -8.77
N SER A 233 3.29 -15.00 -9.21
CA SER A 233 3.50 -16.41 -8.84
C SER A 233 3.88 -17.30 -10.02
N ARG A 234 3.30 -17.03 -11.20
CA ARG A 234 3.49 -17.75 -12.46
C ARG A 234 4.30 -16.87 -13.45
N PRO A 235 5.00 -17.47 -14.43
CA PRO A 235 5.72 -16.75 -15.49
C PRO A 235 4.89 -15.66 -16.15
N ASP A 236 3.71 -16.01 -16.69
CA ASP A 236 2.86 -15.07 -17.46
C ASP A 236 1.78 -14.38 -16.62
N GLY A 237 1.77 -14.67 -15.31
CA GLY A 237 0.82 -14.12 -14.36
C GLY A 237 1.09 -12.65 -14.05
N GLY A 238 0.04 -11.91 -13.70
CA GLY A 238 0.21 -10.60 -13.08
C GLY A 238 0.68 -10.72 -11.61
N ALA A 239 1.09 -9.60 -11.05
CA ALA A 239 1.41 -9.47 -9.64
C ALA A 239 0.24 -9.84 -8.73
N VAL A 240 0.51 -10.67 -7.72
CA VAL A 240 -0.50 -11.15 -6.74
C VAL A 240 -0.14 -10.81 -5.29
N PHE A 241 1.15 -10.87 -4.94
CA PHE A 241 1.63 -10.64 -3.57
C PHE A 241 2.16 -9.21 -3.39
N CYS A 242 2.16 -8.75 -2.13
CA CYS A 242 2.74 -7.46 -1.71
C CYS A 242 2.27 -6.26 -2.55
N ARG A 243 0.93 -6.14 -2.72
CA ARG A 243 0.28 -5.04 -3.45
C ARG A 243 -0.31 -3.96 -2.53
N SER A 244 -0.37 -4.23 -1.24
CA SER A 244 -0.96 -3.30 -0.26
C SER A 244 0.04 -2.22 0.12
N ALA A 245 -0.46 -1.07 0.57
CA ALA A 245 0.35 0.02 1.08
C ALA A 245 1.43 -0.45 2.07
N GLY A 246 2.68 -0.02 1.86
CA GLY A 246 3.84 -0.33 2.69
C GLY A 246 4.31 -1.78 2.66
N THR A 247 3.69 -2.66 1.87
CA THR A 247 4.09 -4.06 1.80
C THR A 247 5.22 -4.27 0.79
N HIS A 248 6.11 -5.21 1.12
CA HIS A 248 7.21 -5.65 0.27
C HIS A 248 7.50 -7.13 0.55
N ALA A 249 8.38 -7.68 -0.25
CA ALA A 249 8.96 -9.00 -0.14
C ALA A 249 10.47 -8.87 -0.36
N VAL A 250 11.22 -9.87 0.07
CA VAL A 250 12.68 -9.90 -0.09
C VAL A 250 13.06 -11.15 -0.86
N VAL A 251 13.90 -11.01 -1.88
CA VAL A 251 14.50 -12.14 -2.60
C VAL A 251 15.51 -12.81 -1.66
N VAL A 252 15.25 -14.04 -1.24
CA VAL A 252 16.05 -14.74 -0.21
C VAL A 252 17.17 -15.55 -0.84
N SER A 253 16.82 -16.39 -1.81
CA SER A 253 17.78 -17.21 -2.51
C SER A 253 17.26 -17.56 -3.89
N LYS A 254 18.19 -17.83 -4.78
CA LYS A 254 17.95 -18.32 -6.12
C LYS A 254 18.70 -19.64 -6.27
N GLU A 255 18.13 -20.56 -7.03
CA GLU A 255 18.78 -21.80 -7.41
C GLU A 255 19.75 -21.45 -8.58
N GLU A 256 20.93 -20.92 -8.24
CA GLU A 256 22.01 -20.51 -9.15
C GLU A 256 23.26 -21.36 -8.91
N GLU A 257 23.97 -21.71 -9.99
CA GLU A 257 25.27 -22.38 -9.96
C GLU A 257 26.37 -21.41 -10.40
N THR A 258 27.57 -21.56 -9.84
CA THR A 258 28.73 -20.73 -10.18
C THR A 258 29.43 -21.36 -11.38
N ARG A 259 29.59 -20.61 -12.47
CA ARG A 259 30.46 -21.00 -13.59
C ARG A 259 31.94 -20.91 -13.19
N GLU A 260 32.80 -21.49 -14.01
CA GLU A 260 34.27 -21.45 -13.83
C GLU A 260 34.79 -20.00 -13.71
N ASP A 261 34.15 -19.05 -14.42
CA ASP A 261 34.46 -17.62 -14.39
C ASP A 261 33.99 -16.90 -13.10
N GLY A 262 33.45 -17.61 -12.11
CA GLY A 262 32.88 -17.03 -10.89
C GLY A 262 31.48 -16.40 -11.08
N THR A 263 30.95 -16.38 -12.31
CA THR A 263 29.65 -15.81 -12.64
C THR A 263 28.52 -16.76 -12.25
N LYS A 264 27.51 -16.26 -11.53
CA LYS A 264 26.34 -17.04 -11.12
C LYS A 264 25.32 -17.10 -12.24
N VAL A 265 24.92 -18.32 -12.63
CA VAL A 265 23.90 -18.55 -13.64
C VAL A 265 22.75 -19.35 -13.05
N MET A 266 21.53 -18.99 -13.43
CA MET A 266 20.34 -19.61 -12.87
C MET A 266 20.05 -20.96 -13.50
N THR A 267 20.22 -22.03 -12.72
CA THR A 267 19.93 -23.42 -13.12
C THR A 267 18.48 -23.82 -12.78
N GLY A 268 17.95 -23.34 -11.65
CA GLY A 268 16.62 -23.71 -11.18
C GLY A 268 15.46 -22.97 -11.86
N LYS A 269 14.25 -23.52 -11.71
CA LYS A 269 13.01 -22.92 -12.24
C LYS A 269 12.34 -21.95 -11.26
N TYR A 270 12.82 -21.90 -10.01
CA TYR A 270 12.18 -21.15 -8.93
C TYR A 270 13.17 -20.25 -8.18
N VAL A 271 12.61 -19.19 -7.59
CA VAL A 271 13.27 -18.26 -6.68
C VAL A 271 12.55 -18.29 -5.34
N ASN A 272 13.30 -18.31 -4.25
CA ASN A 272 12.76 -18.25 -2.91
C ASN A 272 12.58 -16.79 -2.48
N VAL A 273 11.34 -16.43 -2.15
CA VAL A 273 10.96 -15.07 -1.78
C VAL A 273 10.29 -15.08 -0.41
N ARG A 274 10.75 -14.20 0.48
CA ARG A 274 10.13 -13.93 1.78
C ARG A 274 9.02 -12.90 1.60
N LEU A 275 7.77 -13.32 1.80
CA LEU A 275 6.61 -12.43 1.71
C LEU A 275 6.46 -11.56 2.97
N GLN A 276 5.60 -10.54 2.89
CA GLN A 276 5.23 -9.66 4.02
C GLN A 276 4.76 -10.43 5.28
N SER A 277 4.20 -11.64 5.12
CA SER A 277 3.77 -12.49 6.24
C SER A 277 4.93 -13.14 7.01
N GLY A 278 6.16 -13.07 6.48
CA GLY A 278 7.33 -13.81 6.94
C GLY A 278 7.44 -15.23 6.39
N GLU A 279 6.51 -15.68 5.55
CA GLU A 279 6.59 -16.98 4.85
C GLU A 279 7.63 -16.91 3.72
N VAL A 280 8.52 -17.89 3.64
CA VAL A 280 9.45 -18.07 2.51
C VAL A 280 8.85 -19.10 1.56
N ARG A 281 8.68 -18.72 0.30
CA ARG A 281 8.05 -19.56 -0.71
C ARG A 281 8.80 -19.54 -2.04
N LYS A 282 8.68 -20.62 -2.78
CA LYS A 282 9.05 -20.73 -4.19
C LYS A 282 8.09 -19.90 -5.05
N VAL A 283 8.68 -19.14 -5.96
CA VAL A 283 8.04 -18.35 -7.02
C VAL A 283 8.77 -18.67 -8.32
N SER A 284 8.09 -18.67 -9.46
CA SER A 284 8.75 -18.96 -10.74
C SER A 284 9.86 -17.94 -11.06
N LYS A 285 10.92 -18.39 -11.75
CA LYS A 285 12.03 -17.55 -12.21
C LYS A 285 11.62 -16.36 -13.07
N ASP A 286 10.57 -16.53 -13.88
CA ASP A 286 10.08 -15.54 -14.84
C ASP A 286 8.90 -14.73 -14.28
N ALA A 287 8.52 -14.98 -13.02
CA ALA A 287 7.48 -14.19 -12.39
C ALA A 287 7.92 -12.73 -12.26
N CYS A 288 7.00 -11.80 -12.55
CA CYS A 288 7.27 -10.38 -12.39
C CYS A 288 7.45 -9.96 -10.92
N ALA A 289 8.33 -8.99 -10.70
CA ALA A 289 8.43 -8.20 -9.47
C ALA A 289 8.73 -6.75 -9.82
N THR A 290 8.30 -5.81 -8.97
CA THR A 290 8.70 -4.41 -9.08
C THR A 290 9.62 -4.05 -7.93
N ILE A 291 10.71 -3.35 -8.19
CA ILE A 291 11.71 -3.03 -7.16
C ILE A 291 11.22 -1.92 -6.25
N GLY A 292 11.47 -2.11 -4.95
CA GLY A 292 11.14 -1.18 -3.87
C GLY A 292 10.01 -1.68 -2.97
N VAL A 293 9.33 -0.73 -2.34
CA VAL A 293 8.21 -0.96 -1.42
C VAL A 293 6.95 -0.33 -2.01
N ALA A 294 5.77 -0.91 -1.76
CA ALA A 294 4.53 -0.27 -2.16
C ALA A 294 4.31 1.06 -1.41
N SER A 295 3.87 2.10 -2.12
CA SER A 295 3.63 3.44 -1.58
C SER A 295 2.64 3.50 -0.39
N ASN A 296 2.54 4.67 0.25
CA ASN A 296 1.66 4.94 1.39
C ASN A 296 1.99 4.11 2.63
N THR A 297 3.27 4.02 2.98
CA THR A 297 3.78 3.24 4.13
C THR A 297 3.06 3.57 5.45
N LEU A 298 2.63 4.82 5.64
CA LEU A 298 1.94 5.29 6.85
C LEU A 298 0.43 4.95 6.91
N HIS A 299 -0.10 4.17 5.94
CA HIS A 299 -1.52 3.87 5.84
C HIS A 299 -2.11 3.23 7.10
N HIS A 300 -1.39 2.33 7.77
CA HIS A 300 -1.87 1.61 8.96
C HIS A 300 -1.94 2.49 10.22
N TYR A 301 -1.22 3.61 10.26
CA TYR A 301 -1.30 4.57 11.38
C TYR A 301 -2.52 5.49 11.32
N ARG A 302 -3.31 5.47 10.24
CA ARG A 302 -4.50 6.32 10.09
C ARG A 302 -5.56 5.98 11.13
N GLN A 303 -6.27 7.00 11.61
CA GLN A 303 -7.40 6.85 12.53
C GLN A 303 -8.65 7.49 11.92
N LEU A 304 -9.77 6.77 11.94
CA LEU A 304 -11.01 7.23 11.30
C LEU A 304 -11.75 8.33 12.10
N GLY A 305 -11.55 8.37 13.42
CA GLY A 305 -12.15 9.34 14.35
C GLY A 305 -13.61 9.10 14.70
N LYS A 306 -14.47 8.76 13.72
CA LYS A 306 -15.92 8.58 13.91
C LYS A 306 -16.51 7.42 13.10
N ALA A 307 -17.61 6.84 13.59
CA ALA A 307 -18.31 5.72 12.95
C ALA A 307 -18.77 6.06 11.52
N GLY A 308 -19.24 7.29 11.27
CA GLY A 308 -19.69 7.73 9.95
C GLY A 308 -18.63 7.59 8.86
N ARG A 309 -17.35 7.70 9.20
CA ARG A 309 -16.27 7.51 8.22
C ARG A 309 -16.14 6.05 7.78
N SER A 310 -16.35 5.10 8.70
CA SER A 310 -16.43 3.67 8.33
C SER A 310 -17.58 3.41 7.37
N ARG A 311 -18.73 4.09 7.58
CA ARG A 311 -19.88 3.98 6.67
C ARG A 311 -19.52 4.45 5.25
N TRP A 312 -18.85 5.59 5.10
CA TRP A 312 -18.36 6.08 3.81
C TRP A 312 -17.42 5.10 3.10
N LEU A 313 -16.67 4.30 3.88
CA LEU A 313 -15.77 3.26 3.37
C LEU A 313 -16.48 1.97 2.91
N ASN A 314 -17.82 1.95 2.89
CA ASN A 314 -18.65 0.78 2.57
C ASN A 314 -18.56 -0.34 3.62
N ILE A 315 -18.43 0.06 4.89
CA ILE A 315 -18.37 -0.83 6.05
C ILE A 315 -19.61 -0.54 6.93
N ARG A 316 -20.47 -1.53 7.11
CA ARG A 316 -21.62 -1.50 8.03
C ARG A 316 -21.21 -1.93 9.43
N PRO A 317 -22.02 -1.64 10.47
CA PRO A 317 -21.75 -2.10 11.83
C PRO A 317 -21.60 -3.63 11.92
N THR A 318 -20.75 -4.07 12.84
CA THR A 318 -20.58 -5.49 13.19
C THR A 318 -21.26 -5.74 14.54
N VAL A 319 -22.32 -6.53 14.54
CA VAL A 319 -22.98 -6.98 15.79
C VAL A 319 -22.18 -8.15 16.35
N ARG A 320 -21.90 -8.12 17.66
CA ARG A 320 -21.16 -9.19 18.35
C ARG A 320 -22.09 -10.38 18.61
N GLY A 321 -21.58 -11.60 18.54
CA GLY A 321 -22.37 -12.81 18.81
C GLY A 321 -23.00 -12.85 20.21
N VAL A 322 -22.30 -12.34 21.22
CA VAL A 322 -22.82 -12.22 22.60
C VAL A 322 -23.97 -11.23 22.78
N ALA A 323 -24.29 -10.44 21.75
CA ALA A 323 -25.42 -9.51 21.77
C ALA A 323 -26.63 -10.05 20.99
N MET A 324 -26.54 -11.29 20.50
CA MET A 324 -27.57 -11.95 19.70
C MET A 324 -28.34 -12.96 20.56
N ASN A 325 -29.43 -13.50 20.01
CA ASN A 325 -30.15 -14.61 20.62
C ASN A 325 -29.43 -15.95 20.36
N ALA A 326 -29.76 -16.98 21.16
CA ALA A 326 -29.15 -18.31 21.05
C ALA A 326 -29.33 -18.94 19.65
N PHE A 327 -30.43 -18.63 18.96
CA PHE A 327 -30.70 -19.08 17.59
C PHE A 327 -29.75 -18.48 16.55
N GLU A 328 -29.36 -17.21 16.69
CA GLU A 328 -28.63 -16.48 15.65
C GLU A 328 -27.11 -16.69 15.71
N HIS A 329 -26.58 -16.94 16.91
CA HIS A 329 -25.15 -17.13 17.12
C HIS A 329 -24.89 -18.09 18.27
N PRO A 330 -23.87 -18.97 18.18
CA PRO A 330 -23.47 -19.86 19.29
C PRO A 330 -23.00 -19.16 20.58
N HIS A 331 -22.96 -17.82 20.60
CA HIS A 331 -22.58 -17.02 21.78
C HIS A 331 -23.77 -16.24 22.34
N GLY A 332 -24.93 -16.33 21.69
CA GLY A 332 -26.11 -15.60 22.06
C GLY A 332 -26.89 -16.28 23.19
N GLY A 333 -27.84 -15.54 23.76
CA GLY A 333 -28.68 -15.99 24.87
C GLY A 333 -28.03 -15.84 26.25
N GLY A 334 -28.68 -16.44 27.26
CA GLY A 334 -28.36 -16.24 28.67
C GLY A 334 -28.96 -14.94 29.25
N ARG A 335 -29.09 -14.88 30.59
CA ARG A 335 -29.48 -13.67 31.30
C ARG A 335 -28.25 -12.78 31.51
N GLY A 336 -28.37 -11.48 31.23
CA GLY A 336 -27.26 -10.53 31.34
C GLY A 336 -26.15 -10.76 30.30
N LYS A 337 -24.98 -10.15 30.54
CA LYS A 337 -23.82 -10.27 29.63
C LYS A 337 -23.02 -11.53 29.95
N SER A 338 -23.38 -12.65 29.31
CA SER A 338 -22.65 -13.92 29.44
C SER A 338 -21.95 -14.33 28.14
N LYS A 339 -20.95 -15.22 28.27
CA LYS A 339 -20.34 -15.92 27.13
C LYS A 339 -20.82 -17.37 27.01
N GLY A 340 -21.72 -17.81 27.91
CA GLY A 340 -22.31 -19.15 27.91
C GLY A 340 -21.29 -20.29 28.02
N ASN A 341 -20.12 -20.03 28.64
CA ASN A 341 -18.97 -20.95 28.72
C ASN A 341 -18.58 -21.63 27.39
N ARG A 342 -18.84 -20.96 26.26
CA ARG A 342 -18.59 -21.50 24.92
C ARG A 342 -17.27 -20.97 24.37
N HIS A 343 -16.49 -21.83 23.71
CA HIS A 343 -15.28 -21.39 23.01
C HIS A 343 -15.60 -20.35 21.91
N PRO A 344 -14.70 -19.39 21.63
CA PRO A 344 -14.93 -18.39 20.58
C PRO A 344 -15.06 -19.02 19.19
N VAL A 345 -16.24 -18.92 18.59
CA VAL A 345 -16.57 -19.41 17.25
C VAL A 345 -17.19 -18.31 16.38
N SER A 346 -17.20 -18.54 15.08
CA SER A 346 -17.98 -17.78 14.10
C SER A 346 -19.49 -18.11 14.21
N PRO A 347 -20.39 -17.38 13.53
CA PRO A 347 -21.82 -17.71 13.52
C PRO A 347 -22.11 -19.12 12.99
N TRP A 348 -21.21 -19.67 12.15
CA TRP A 348 -21.32 -21.00 11.57
C TRP A 348 -20.46 -22.04 12.31
N GLY A 349 -20.13 -21.80 13.58
CA GLY A 349 -19.44 -22.78 14.44
C GLY A 349 -17.93 -22.92 14.25
N GLN A 350 -17.33 -22.34 13.19
CA GLN A 350 -15.88 -22.40 12.99
C GLN A 350 -15.11 -21.66 14.11
N LEU A 351 -14.11 -22.30 14.73
CA LEU A 351 -13.30 -21.72 15.82
C LEU A 351 -12.56 -20.45 15.39
N ALA A 352 -12.72 -19.38 16.18
CA ALA A 352 -12.16 -18.05 15.92
C ALA A 352 -10.82 -17.78 16.62
N LYS A 353 -10.45 -18.61 17.60
CA LYS A 353 -9.19 -18.54 18.37
C LYS A 353 -8.58 -19.94 18.54
N GLY A 354 -7.45 -20.05 19.25
CA GLY A 354 -6.82 -21.34 19.57
C GLY A 354 -5.89 -21.89 18.48
N GLY A 355 -5.64 -21.12 17.41
CA GLY A 355 -4.71 -21.55 16.35
C GLY A 355 -5.35 -22.43 15.27
N PHE A 356 -6.68 -22.58 15.27
CA PHE A 356 -7.42 -23.31 14.24
C PHE A 356 -7.05 -22.83 12.82
N LYS A 357 -6.60 -23.75 11.97
CA LYS A 357 -6.12 -23.46 10.61
C LYS A 357 -7.26 -23.71 9.62
N THR A 358 -7.67 -22.68 8.88
CA THR A 358 -8.81 -22.75 7.93
C THR A 358 -8.44 -23.25 6.53
N ARG A 359 -7.15 -23.42 6.25
CA ARG A 359 -6.70 -24.04 4.99
C ARG A 359 -7.00 -25.53 5.03
N ARG A 360 -7.65 -26.05 3.99
CA ARG A 360 -7.97 -27.48 3.86
C ARG A 360 -6.68 -28.32 3.91
N THR A 361 -6.73 -29.44 4.61
CA THR A 361 -5.59 -30.35 4.83
C THR A 361 -5.09 -30.96 3.53
N HIS A 362 -5.98 -31.43 2.65
CA HIS A 362 -5.63 -31.98 1.33
C HIS A 362 -5.05 -30.93 0.36
N ASN A 363 -5.34 -29.64 0.57
CA ASN A 363 -4.79 -28.57 -0.27
C ASN A 363 -3.48 -28.06 0.32
N VAL A 364 -2.44 -28.89 0.29
CA VAL A 364 -1.11 -28.55 0.82
C VAL A 364 -0.43 -27.49 -0.05
N ASN A 365 0.31 -26.55 0.57
CA ASN A 365 1.07 -25.55 -0.18
C ASN A 365 2.41 -26.12 -0.61
N LYS A 366 2.46 -26.74 -1.80
CA LYS A 366 3.71 -27.31 -2.34
C LYS A 366 4.82 -26.28 -2.57
N TRP A 367 4.46 -24.99 -2.60
CA TRP A 367 5.39 -23.89 -2.86
C TRP A 367 6.04 -23.30 -1.60
N VAL A 368 5.66 -23.73 -0.40
CA VAL A 368 6.24 -23.17 0.84
C VAL A 368 7.54 -23.88 1.15
N VAL A 369 8.60 -23.10 1.39
CA VAL A 369 9.88 -23.61 1.89
C VAL A 369 9.90 -23.48 3.40
N VAL A 370 9.64 -22.27 3.91
CA VAL A 370 9.55 -21.99 5.35
C VAL A 370 8.16 -21.43 5.67
N PRO A 371 7.36 -22.12 6.49
CA PRO A 371 6.04 -21.66 6.86
C PRO A 371 6.12 -20.39 7.70
N ARG A 372 5.06 -19.56 7.66
CA ARG A 372 4.98 -18.38 8.53
C ARG A 372 5.08 -18.75 10.02
N VAL A 373 5.85 -17.96 10.76
CA VAL A 373 5.94 -18.05 12.21
C VAL A 373 4.57 -17.78 12.85
N ARG A 374 4.17 -18.62 13.80
CA ARG A 374 2.90 -18.49 14.52
C ARG A 374 3.14 -17.88 15.89
N ASN A 375 2.33 -16.88 16.21
CA ASN A 375 2.44 -16.15 17.47
C ASN A 375 1.91 -16.94 18.70
N MET A 376 1.17 -18.04 18.47
CA MET A 376 0.58 -18.90 19.51
C MET A 376 -0.21 -18.16 20.60
N GLY A 377 -0.80 -17.00 20.27
CA GLY A 377 -1.59 -16.21 21.22
C GLY A 377 -0.79 -15.32 22.18
N ARG A 378 0.55 -15.28 22.09
CA ARG A 378 1.39 -14.42 22.95
C ARG A 378 1.17 -12.93 22.64
N GLN A 379 1.17 -12.07 23.65
CA GLN A 379 0.99 -10.63 23.44
C GLN A 379 2.24 -10.03 22.76
N ARG A 380 2.06 -9.20 21.72
CA ARG A 380 3.14 -8.45 21.06
C ARG A 380 3.24 -7.04 21.66
N GLY A 381 4.44 -6.55 21.93
CA GLY A 381 4.67 -5.14 22.33
C GLY A 381 4.71 -4.83 23.83
N LYS A 382 4.57 -5.82 24.71
CA LYS A 382 5.17 -5.75 26.05
C LYS A 382 6.57 -6.32 25.90
N ALA A 383 7.60 -5.47 25.87
CA ALA A 383 8.94 -5.94 26.20
C ALA A 383 8.81 -6.67 27.54
N SER A 384 9.25 -7.92 27.59
CA SER A 384 9.32 -8.69 28.82
C SER A 384 10.27 -7.95 29.77
N LYS A 385 9.71 -7.14 30.68
CA LYS A 385 10.38 -6.80 31.93
C LYS A 385 10.41 -8.09 32.77
N LYS A 386 11.38 -8.96 32.53
CA LYS A 386 11.79 -10.16 33.29
C LYS A 386 12.97 -10.74 32.49
N SER A 387 14.19 -10.89 32.98
CA SER A 387 14.74 -10.92 34.34
C SER A 387 16.24 -10.61 34.23
N LYS A 388 16.72 -9.54 34.87
CA LYS A 388 18.09 -9.45 35.38
C LYS A 388 17.92 -9.61 36.88
N GLU A 389 18.08 -10.84 37.34
CA GLU A 389 18.55 -11.16 38.69
C GLU A 389 19.91 -11.82 38.51
#